data_AF-A0A161ZTN8-F1
#
_entry.id   AF-A0A161ZTN8-F1
#
_cell.length_a   1.000
_cell.length_b   1.000
_cell.length_c   1.000
_cell.angle_alpha   90.00
_cell.angle_beta   90.00
_cell.angle_gamma   90.00
#
_symmetry.space_group_name_H-M   'P 1'
#
loop_
_entity.id
_entity.type
_entity.pdbx_description
1 polymer ?
#
loop_
_entity_poly.entity_id
_entity_poly.type
_entity_poly.pdbx_seq_one_letter_code
_entity_poly.pdbx_strand_id
1 'polypeptide(L)'
;MFKSLSIATLISIASTSAFAAGSQSFVASDASTISKVCEIAANQGLSEARKFGAQQGVFVSRFSPSVECNGEDIRTFAKAQQRMQNTEQSVKAKLVAENTSRATELCMKAAKEGVASLHKYRSQARNLKCNNLPVKQFVKEVRNTAI
;
A
#
# COMPACT_ATOMS: atom_id res chain seq x y z
N MET A 1 -2.25 -3.59 65.94
CA MET A 1 -1.36 -4.15 64.92
C MET A 1 -2.09 -4.03 63.58
N PHE A 2 -1.70 -3.08 62.74
CA PHE A 2 -2.27 -2.90 61.41
C PHE A 2 -1.14 -2.85 60.40
N LYS A 3 -1.25 -3.64 59.34
CA LYS A 3 -0.72 -3.31 58.00
C LYS A 3 -1.15 -4.40 57.01
N SER A 4 -2.31 -4.17 56.41
CA SER A 4 -2.71 -4.82 55.17
C SER A 4 -2.01 -4.08 54.03
N LEU A 5 -1.15 -4.79 53.29
CA LEU A 5 -0.54 -4.28 52.06
C LEU A 5 -1.42 -4.72 50.89
N SER A 6 -2.24 -3.79 50.39
CA SER A 6 -2.98 -3.98 49.14
C SER A 6 -2.03 -3.72 47.96
N ILE A 7 -1.72 -4.76 47.20
CA ILE A 7 -0.99 -4.65 45.93
C ILE A 7 -2.01 -4.33 44.85
N ALA A 8 -2.01 -3.09 44.36
CA ALA A 8 -2.83 -2.66 43.23
C ALA A 8 -2.09 -2.99 41.92
N THR A 9 -2.51 -4.04 41.24
CA THR A 9 -1.98 -4.45 39.94
C THR A 9 -2.57 -3.55 38.85
N LEU A 10 -1.75 -2.65 38.30
CA LEU A 10 -2.13 -1.79 37.16
C LEU A 10 -2.18 -2.64 35.87
N ILE A 11 -3.40 -2.98 35.44
CA ILE A 11 -3.63 -3.61 34.13
C ILE A 11 -3.53 -2.52 33.07
N SER A 12 -2.40 -2.48 32.36
CA SER A 12 -2.22 -1.61 31.19
C SER A 12 -2.92 -2.26 30.00
N ILE A 13 -4.08 -1.72 29.62
CA ILE A 13 -4.79 -2.14 28.41
C ILE A 13 -4.07 -1.51 27.23
N ALA A 14 -3.21 -2.29 26.56
CA ALA A 14 -2.65 -1.89 25.28
C ALA A 14 -3.74 -2.01 24.20
N SER A 15 -4.44 -0.91 23.94
CA SER A 15 -5.39 -0.82 22.84
C SER A 15 -4.65 -0.92 21.50
N THR A 16 -4.57 -2.13 20.95
CA THR A 16 -4.18 -2.32 19.55
C THR A 16 -5.42 -2.05 18.70
N SER A 17 -5.58 -0.81 18.23
CA SER A 17 -6.57 -0.52 17.20
C SER A 17 -6.10 -1.15 15.89
N ALA A 18 -6.59 -2.35 15.61
CA ALA A 18 -6.53 -2.94 14.29
C ALA A 18 -7.43 -2.12 13.37
N PHE A 19 -6.86 -1.09 12.73
CA PHE A 19 -7.55 -0.35 11.68
C PHE A 19 -7.74 -1.28 10.48
N ALA A 20 -8.99 -1.54 10.14
CA ALA A 20 -9.38 -2.31 8.97
C ALA A 20 -8.81 -1.63 7.71
N ALA A 21 -8.07 -2.39 6.92
CA ALA A 21 -7.65 -2.03 5.57
C ALA A 21 -8.88 -2.07 4.64
N GLY A 22 -9.61 -0.97 4.60
CA GLY A 22 -10.53 -0.63 3.52
C GLY A 22 -10.24 0.81 3.11
N SER A 23 -10.57 1.16 1.86
CA SER A 23 -10.26 2.43 1.20
C SER A 23 -11.05 3.59 1.82
N GLN A 24 -10.79 3.83 3.08
CA GLN A 24 -11.40 4.83 3.92
C GLN A 24 -10.49 6.05 3.79
N SER A 25 -10.96 7.09 3.11
CA SER A 25 -10.29 8.38 3.20
C SER A 25 -10.23 8.74 4.68
N PHE A 26 -9.04 9.02 5.20
CA PHE A 26 -8.89 9.51 6.56
C PHE A 26 -9.70 10.80 6.69
N VAL A 27 -10.45 10.97 7.77
CA VAL A 27 -11.24 12.18 8.04
C VAL A 27 -10.75 12.76 9.34
N ALA A 28 -10.52 14.07 9.37
CA ALA A 28 -10.16 14.78 10.60
C ALA A 28 -11.24 14.57 11.68
N SER A 29 -10.82 14.25 12.91
CA SER A 29 -11.72 14.09 14.06
C SER A 29 -12.28 15.42 14.57
N ASP A 30 -11.64 16.53 14.22
CA ASP A 30 -12.01 17.88 14.61
C ASP A 30 -11.62 18.91 13.53
N ALA A 31 -12.05 20.15 13.72
CA ALA A 31 -11.80 21.26 12.80
C ALA A 31 -10.42 21.92 12.98
N SER A 32 -9.51 21.35 13.78
CA SER A 32 -8.20 21.95 13.99
C SER A 32 -7.34 21.88 12.73
N THR A 33 -6.49 22.89 12.56
CA THR A 33 -5.51 22.92 11.47
C THR A 33 -4.60 21.68 11.48
N ILE A 34 -4.21 21.21 12.67
CA ILE A 34 -3.37 20.02 12.82
C ILE A 34 -4.10 18.76 12.34
N SER A 35 -5.35 18.57 12.73
CA SER A 35 -6.17 17.45 12.27
C SER A 35 -6.34 17.47 10.75
N LYS A 36 -6.51 18.66 10.14
CA LYS A 36 -6.57 18.78 8.68
C LYS A 36 -5.22 18.49 8.00
N VAL A 37 -4.11 18.93 8.58
CA VAL A 37 -2.75 18.60 8.11
C VAL A 37 -2.54 17.08 8.14
N CYS A 38 -2.96 16.40 9.21
CA CYS A 38 -2.89 14.94 9.33
C CYS A 38 -3.79 14.22 8.31
N GLU A 39 -4.99 14.73 8.08
CA GLU A 39 -5.91 14.21 7.06
C GLU A 39 -5.29 14.28 5.65
N ILE A 40 -4.74 15.44 5.29
CA ILE A 40 -4.04 15.61 4.01
C ILE A 40 -2.82 14.69 3.93
N ALA A 41 -2.08 14.51 5.03
CA ALA A 41 -0.92 13.62 5.06
C ALA A 41 -1.30 12.15 4.80
N ALA A 42 -2.41 11.69 5.37
CA ALA A 42 -2.94 10.35 5.16
C ALA A 42 -3.45 10.13 3.73
N ASN A 43 -4.19 11.09 3.19
CA ASN A 43 -4.91 10.92 1.92
C ASN A 43 -4.09 11.31 0.69
N GLN A 44 -3.24 12.32 0.82
CA GLN A 44 -2.51 12.97 -0.30
C GLN A 44 -0.99 12.93 -0.11
N GLY A 45 -0.53 12.47 1.06
CA GLY A 45 0.88 12.32 1.38
C GLY A 45 1.51 13.55 2.01
N LEU A 46 2.74 13.34 2.52
CA LEU A 46 3.47 14.29 3.33
C LEU A 46 3.86 15.60 2.62
N SER A 47 3.97 15.58 1.28
CA SER A 47 4.29 16.77 0.49
C SER A 47 3.13 17.78 0.50
N GLU A 48 1.90 17.30 0.28
CA GLU A 48 0.72 18.17 0.28
C GLU A 48 0.41 18.67 1.69
N ALA A 49 0.60 17.83 2.71
CA ALA A 49 0.48 18.24 4.10
C ALA A 49 1.43 19.39 4.47
N ARG A 50 2.66 19.38 3.95
CA ARG A 50 3.62 20.49 4.14
C ARG A 50 3.16 21.79 3.47
N LYS A 51 2.66 21.70 2.24
CA LYS A 51 2.18 22.88 1.51
C LYS A 51 1.00 23.53 2.23
N PHE A 52 0.00 22.72 2.60
CA PHE A 52 -1.16 23.20 3.35
C PHE A 52 -0.75 23.72 4.72
N GLY A 53 0.07 22.97 5.47
CA GLY A 53 0.56 23.38 6.78
C GLY A 53 1.24 24.75 6.72
N ALA A 54 2.14 24.98 5.77
CA ALA A 54 2.83 26.26 5.61
C ALA A 54 1.85 27.43 5.36
N GLN A 55 0.76 27.22 4.60
CA GLN A 55 -0.28 28.24 4.39
C GLN A 55 -1.05 28.58 5.67
N GLN A 56 -1.09 27.65 6.63
CA GLN A 56 -1.81 27.79 7.89
C GLN A 56 -0.88 28.04 9.10
N GLY A 57 0.40 28.32 8.85
CA GLY A 57 1.39 28.58 9.91
C GLY A 57 1.91 27.33 10.64
N VAL A 58 1.62 26.13 10.13
CA VAL A 58 2.09 24.84 10.68
C VAL A 58 3.25 24.30 9.86
N PHE A 59 4.45 24.29 10.45
CA PHE A 59 5.66 23.82 9.77
C PHE A 59 5.94 22.34 10.04
N VAL A 60 5.71 21.50 9.03
CA VAL A 60 6.04 20.07 9.09
C VAL A 60 7.51 19.83 8.68
N SER A 61 8.35 19.57 9.67
CA SER A 61 9.79 19.35 9.50
C SER A 61 10.08 18.10 8.65
N ARG A 62 11.16 18.21 7.86
CA ARG A 62 11.69 17.08 7.08
C ARG A 62 12.54 16.13 7.91
N PHE A 63 13.11 16.62 9.01
CA PHE A 63 14.23 15.97 9.68
C PHE A 63 13.96 15.63 11.15
N SER A 64 13.02 16.32 11.78
CA SER A 64 12.75 16.21 13.23
C SER A 64 11.26 16.12 13.51
N PRO A 65 10.82 15.46 14.59
CA PRO A 65 9.43 15.51 15.01
C PRO A 65 8.93 16.96 15.15
N SER A 66 7.74 17.24 14.60
CA SER A 66 7.16 18.59 14.59
C SER A 66 5.63 18.59 14.65
N VAL A 67 5.00 17.57 14.06
CA VAL A 67 3.53 17.38 14.08
C VAL A 67 3.27 15.91 14.35
N GLU A 68 2.36 15.65 15.27
CA GLU A 68 1.90 14.31 15.61
C GLU A 68 0.47 14.11 15.13
N CYS A 69 0.23 12.97 14.51
CA CYS A 69 -1.08 12.50 14.07
C CYS A 69 -1.39 11.24 14.88
N ASN A 70 -2.41 11.31 15.75
CA ASN A 70 -2.76 10.22 16.67
C ASN A 70 -1.59 9.76 17.56
N GLY A 71 -0.74 10.70 18.01
CA GLY A 71 0.45 10.41 18.82
C GLY A 71 1.64 9.83 18.05
N GLU A 72 1.57 9.77 16.72
CA GLU A 72 2.67 9.33 15.87
C GLU A 72 3.21 10.50 15.02
N ASP A 73 4.54 10.57 14.83
CA ASP A 73 5.14 11.54 13.93
C ASP A 73 4.51 11.48 12.52
N ILE A 74 4.09 12.63 12.01
CA ILE A 74 3.39 12.75 10.73
C ILE A 74 4.10 12.08 9.54
N ARG A 75 5.44 11.97 9.57
CA ARG A 75 6.18 11.29 8.49
C ARG A 75 5.95 9.79 8.52
N THR A 76 5.97 9.20 9.72
CA THR A 76 5.74 7.77 9.91
C THR A 76 4.28 7.44 9.64
N PHE A 77 3.37 8.25 10.19
CA PHE A 77 1.94 8.15 9.96
C PHE A 77 1.60 8.19 8.47
N ALA A 78 2.04 9.21 7.72
CA ALA A 78 1.76 9.32 6.28
C ALA A 78 2.32 8.12 5.47
N LYS A 79 3.51 7.63 5.84
CA LYS A 79 4.12 6.47 5.18
C LYS A 79 3.33 5.18 5.44
N ALA A 80 2.78 5.01 6.64
CA ALA A 80 1.93 3.89 6.97
C ALA A 80 0.65 3.89 6.11
N GLN A 81 0.00 5.06 5.97
CA GLN A 81 -1.22 5.19 5.15
C GLN A 81 -0.97 4.93 3.66
N GLN A 82 0.13 5.43 3.10
CA GLN A 82 0.51 5.13 1.72
C GLN A 82 0.71 3.63 1.47
N ARG A 83 1.25 2.89 2.45
CA ARG A 83 1.40 1.42 2.33
C ARG A 83 0.05 0.72 2.34
N MET A 84 -0.90 1.17 3.15
CA MET A 84 -2.24 0.61 3.20
C MET A 84 -3.00 0.86 1.89
N GLN A 85 -2.97 2.09 1.38
CA GLN A 85 -3.57 2.43 0.08
C GLN A 85 -2.99 1.58 -1.07
N ASN A 86 -1.66 1.40 -1.10
CA ASN A 86 -1.02 0.53 -2.11
C ASN A 86 -1.39 -0.95 -1.93
N THR A 87 -1.65 -1.40 -0.71
CA THR A 87 -2.05 -2.79 -0.43
C THR A 87 -3.49 -3.04 -0.90
N GLU A 88 -4.37 -2.04 -0.78
CA GLU A 88 -5.77 -2.11 -1.21
C GLU A 88 -5.98 -1.91 -2.72
N GLN A 89 -5.10 -1.16 -3.39
CA GLN A 89 -5.08 -1.06 -4.85
C GLN A 89 -4.77 -2.42 -5.53
N SER A 90 -4.31 -3.42 -4.76
CA SER A 90 -4.04 -4.78 -5.24
C SER A 90 -5.30 -5.66 -5.32
N VAL A 91 -6.42 -5.13 -5.83
CA VAL A 91 -7.39 -6.01 -6.51
C VAL A 91 -6.74 -6.45 -7.81
N LYS A 92 -5.82 -7.41 -7.70
CA LYS A 92 -5.02 -7.93 -8.81
C LYS A 92 -5.96 -8.30 -9.95
N ALA A 93 -5.86 -7.59 -11.07
CA ALA A 93 -6.55 -7.96 -12.28
C ALA A 93 -6.23 -9.43 -12.59
N LYS A 94 -7.23 -10.30 -12.55
CA LYS A 94 -7.04 -11.72 -12.82
C LYS A 94 -6.83 -11.89 -14.31
N LEU A 95 -5.67 -12.39 -14.70
CA LEU A 95 -5.42 -12.75 -16.09
C LEU A 95 -6.32 -13.94 -16.46
N VAL A 96 -7.13 -13.78 -17.50
CA VAL A 96 -8.05 -14.81 -18.03
C VAL A 96 -7.65 -15.15 -19.46
N ALA A 97 -7.71 -16.44 -19.80
CA ALA A 97 -7.52 -16.90 -21.16
C ALA A 97 -8.78 -16.62 -22.00
N GLU A 98 -8.60 -15.98 -23.16
CA GLU A 98 -9.71 -15.75 -24.10
C GLU A 98 -10.16 -17.03 -24.80
N ASN A 99 -9.25 -17.96 -25.04
CA ASN A 99 -9.49 -19.24 -25.69
C ASN A 99 -8.51 -20.32 -25.22
N THR A 100 -8.69 -21.55 -25.67
CA THR A 100 -7.87 -22.72 -25.33
C THR A 100 -6.78 -23.02 -26.37
N SER A 101 -6.43 -22.05 -27.22
CA SER A 101 -5.37 -22.26 -28.21
C SER A 101 -4.03 -22.52 -27.52
N ARG A 102 -3.17 -23.30 -28.19
CA ARG A 102 -1.83 -23.60 -27.67
C ARG A 102 -1.01 -22.34 -27.40
N ALA A 103 -1.18 -21.30 -28.21
CA ALA A 103 -0.54 -20.00 -28.00
C ALA A 103 -1.01 -19.36 -26.68
N THR A 104 -2.33 -19.35 -26.44
CA THR A 104 -2.91 -18.82 -25.20
C THR A 104 -2.43 -19.58 -23.97
N GLU A 105 -2.37 -20.92 -24.03
CA GLU A 105 -1.82 -21.74 -22.94
C GLU A 105 -0.37 -21.37 -22.61
N LEU A 106 0.47 -21.21 -23.62
CA LEU A 106 1.88 -20.83 -23.44
C LEU A 106 2.01 -19.40 -22.90
N CYS A 107 1.15 -18.47 -23.33
CA CYS A 107 1.07 -17.12 -22.79
C CYS A 107 0.68 -17.11 -21.31
N MET A 108 -0.34 -17.89 -20.93
CA MET A 108 -0.77 -18.03 -19.54
C MET A 108 0.30 -18.68 -18.67
N LYS A 109 0.99 -19.69 -19.19
CA LYS A 109 2.11 -20.34 -18.51
C LYS A 109 3.26 -19.36 -18.28
N ALA A 110 3.63 -18.58 -19.30
CA ALA A 110 4.68 -17.58 -19.19
C ALA A 110 4.32 -16.43 -18.23
N ALA A 111 3.06 -16.00 -18.20
CA ALA A 111 2.58 -15.01 -17.25
C ALA A 111 2.67 -15.49 -15.79
N LYS A 112 2.27 -16.74 -15.54
CA LYS A 112 2.26 -17.34 -14.20
C LYS A 112 3.67 -17.73 -13.71
N GLU A 113 4.46 -18.36 -14.57
CA GLU A 113 5.73 -19.01 -14.19
C GLU A 113 6.98 -18.26 -14.70
N GLY A 114 6.79 -17.23 -15.53
CA GLY A 114 7.87 -16.51 -16.21
C GLY A 114 8.28 -17.15 -17.55
N VAL A 115 8.96 -16.36 -18.39
CA VAL A 115 9.34 -16.76 -19.76
C VAL A 115 10.25 -18.00 -19.79
N ALA A 116 11.07 -18.22 -18.76
CA ALA A 116 11.97 -19.37 -18.66
C ALA A 116 11.22 -20.72 -18.61
N SER A 117 9.95 -20.73 -18.18
CA SER A 117 9.11 -21.93 -18.17
C SER A 117 8.84 -22.50 -19.58
N LEU A 118 9.09 -21.69 -20.62
CA LEU A 118 8.92 -22.07 -22.02
C LEU A 118 10.15 -22.73 -22.66
N HIS A 119 11.16 -23.14 -21.87
CA HIS A 119 12.40 -23.72 -22.41
C HIS A 119 12.18 -24.93 -23.35
N LYS A 120 11.17 -25.78 -23.09
CA LYS A 120 10.79 -26.91 -23.96
C LYS A 120 10.12 -26.48 -25.28
N TYR A 121 9.68 -25.22 -25.37
CA TYR A 121 8.96 -24.64 -26.49
C TYR A 121 9.76 -23.52 -27.16
N ARG A 122 11.10 -23.55 -27.08
CA ARG A 122 11.99 -22.47 -27.55
C ARG A 122 11.74 -21.98 -28.98
N SER A 123 11.35 -22.87 -29.91
CA SER A 123 11.00 -22.48 -31.29
C SER A 123 9.70 -21.67 -31.33
N GLN A 124 8.66 -22.13 -30.63
CA GLN A 124 7.37 -21.47 -30.53
C GLN A 124 7.47 -20.15 -29.74
N ALA A 125 8.19 -20.16 -28.62
CA ALA A 125 8.36 -19.00 -27.73
C ALA A 125 9.06 -17.82 -28.41
N ARG A 126 9.93 -18.06 -29.41
CA ARG A 126 10.63 -16.99 -30.16
C ARG A 126 9.67 -16.07 -30.91
N ASN A 127 8.60 -16.62 -31.46
CA ASN A 127 7.60 -15.90 -32.25
C ASN A 127 6.25 -15.78 -31.53
N LEU A 128 6.16 -16.23 -30.28
CA LEU A 128 4.94 -16.21 -29.49
C LEU A 128 4.55 -14.77 -29.16
N LYS A 129 3.35 -14.39 -29.59
CA LYS A 129 2.71 -13.15 -29.21
C LYS A 129 1.53 -13.41 -28.27
N CYS A 130 1.44 -12.61 -27.22
CA CYS A 130 0.38 -12.62 -26.23
C CYS A 130 -0.23 -11.22 -26.23
N ASN A 131 -1.53 -11.09 -26.54
CA ASN A 131 -2.19 -9.79 -26.75
C ASN A 131 -1.40 -8.87 -27.71
N ASN A 132 -1.00 -9.42 -28.86
CA ASN A 132 -0.18 -8.75 -29.88
C ASN A 132 1.25 -8.35 -29.47
N LEU A 133 1.67 -8.63 -28.24
CA LEU A 133 3.02 -8.35 -27.75
C LEU A 133 3.90 -9.60 -27.75
N PRO A 134 5.20 -9.49 -28.07
CA PRO A 134 6.17 -10.54 -27.79
C PRO A 134 6.05 -11.03 -26.34
N VAL A 135 6.07 -12.36 -26.13
CA VAL A 135 5.83 -12.97 -24.80
C VAL A 135 6.67 -12.35 -23.67
N LYS A 136 7.92 -11.94 -23.95
CA LYS A 136 8.79 -11.29 -22.96
C LYS A 136 8.26 -9.92 -22.52
N GLN A 137 7.72 -9.13 -23.45
CA GLN A 137 7.13 -7.83 -23.16
C GLN A 137 5.81 -8.00 -22.41
N PHE A 138 4.95 -8.90 -22.88
CA PHE A 138 3.69 -9.24 -22.21
C PHE A 138 3.89 -9.64 -20.73
N VAL A 139 4.84 -10.55 -20.43
CA VAL A 139 5.10 -10.97 -19.04
C VAL A 139 5.61 -9.81 -18.18
N LYS A 140 6.36 -8.86 -18.75
CA LYS A 140 6.81 -7.66 -18.04
C LYS A 140 5.62 -6.77 -17.68
N GLU A 141 4.71 -6.53 -18.62
CA GLU A 141 3.52 -5.72 -18.39
C GLU A 141 2.60 -6.36 -17.35
N VAL A 142 2.31 -7.66 -17.48
CA VAL A 142 1.49 -8.38 -16.50
C VAL A 142 2.08 -8.29 -15.09
N ARG A 143 3.41 -8.41 -14.93
CA ARG A 143 4.06 -8.25 -13.63
C ARG A 143 3.98 -6.82 -13.09
N ASN A 144 4.06 -5.83 -13.96
CA ASN A 144 3.97 -4.43 -13.55
C ASN A 144 2.54 -4.02 -13.16
N THR A 145 1.52 -4.70 -13.71
CA THR A 145 0.10 -4.43 -13.44
C THR A 145 -0.47 -5.31 -12.32
N ALA A 146 0.13 -6.46 -12.02
CA ALA A 146 -0.31 -7.39 -10.97
C ALA A 146 0.43 -7.24 -9.63
N ILE A 147 1.23 -6.18 -9.47
CA ILE A 147 1.87 -5.76 -8.20
C ILE A 147 1.10 -4.59 -7.62
#